data_AF-A0A920PGC1-F1
#
_entry.id   AF-A0A920PGC1-F1
#
_cell.length_a   1.000
_cell.length_b   1.000
_cell.length_c   1.000
_cell.angle_alpha   90.00
_cell.angle_beta   90.00
_cell.angle_gamma   90.00
#
_symmetry.space_group_name_H-M   'P 1'
#
loop_
_entity.id
_entity.type
_entity.pdbx_description
1 polymer ?
#
loop_
_entity_poly.entity_id
_entity_poly.type
_entity_poly.pdbx_seq_one_letter_code
_entity_poly.pdbx_strand_id
1 'polypeptide(L)' 'MLNIFKQIDSFKERIAIESNNKQFSYSYLIEQSDLIASSLLDDKPDLMEEKIGLLMNPDIDYILHFGVYGRQGVLLFL' A
#
# COMPACT_ATOMS: atom_id res chain seq x y z
N MET A 1 15.32 -5.42 1.71
CA MET A 1 13.91 -5.23 1.34
C MET A 1 13.37 -6.56 0.82
N LEU A 2 12.39 -7.12 1.54
CA LEU A 2 12.21 -8.56 1.79
C LEU A 2 11.66 -9.36 0.58
N ASN A 3 12.05 -10.64 0.48
CA ASN A 3 11.61 -11.65 -0.51
C ASN A 3 10.08 -11.76 -0.74
N ILE A 4 9.28 -11.09 0.08
CA ILE A 4 7.82 -11.03 0.03
C ILE A 4 7.35 -10.40 -1.30
N PHE A 5 7.98 -9.32 -1.76
CA PHE A 5 7.57 -8.67 -3.02
C PHE A 5 7.90 -9.52 -4.26
N LYS A 6 8.98 -10.30 -4.22
CA LYS A 6 9.32 -11.25 -5.30
C LYS A 6 8.30 -12.39 -5.43
N GLN A 7 7.62 -12.74 -4.34
CA GLN A 7 6.60 -13.79 -4.35
C GLN A 7 5.20 -13.24 -4.62
N ILE A 8 5.01 -11.92 -4.53
CA ILE A 8 3.70 -11.27 -4.76
C ILE A 8 3.19 -11.51 -6.18
N ASP A 9 4.11 -11.56 -7.16
CA ASP A 9 3.78 -11.88 -8.55
C ASP A 9 3.10 -13.25 -8.68
N SER A 10 3.52 -14.23 -7.87
CA SER A 10 2.92 -15.57 -7.83
C SER A 10 1.57 -15.64 -7.12
N PHE A 11 1.16 -14.57 -6.44
CA PHE A 11 -0.04 -14.52 -5.61
C PHE A 11 -1.02 -13.41 -6.00
N LYS A 12 -0.79 -12.71 -7.11
CA LYS A 12 -1.60 -11.55 -7.56
C LYS A 12 -3.11 -11.78 -7.50
N GLU A 13 -3.58 -12.93 -7.98
CA GLU A 13 -5.02 -13.24 -8.03
C GLU A 13 -5.59 -13.81 -6.72
N ARG A 14 -4.74 -14.10 -5.73
CA ARG A 14 -5.24 -14.58 -4.44
C ARG A 14 -5.91 -13.45 -3.67
N ILE A 15 -6.97 -13.79 -2.94
CA ILE A 15 -7.62 -12.87 -2.03
C ILE A 15 -6.66 -12.57 -0.88
N ALA A 16 -6.38 -11.29 -0.68
CA ALA A 16 -5.52 -10.77 0.37
C ALA A 16 -6.34 -10.32 1.59
N ILE A 17 -7.49 -9.70 1.35
CA ILE A 17 -8.35 -9.14 2.40
C ILE A 17 -9.81 -9.43 2.08
N GLU A 18 -10.55 -9.85 3.11
CA GLU A 18 -12.00 -9.92 3.08
C GLU A 18 -12.56 -8.97 4.15
N SER A 19 -13.44 -8.06 3.75
CA SER A 19 -14.06 -7.08 4.64
C SER A 19 -15.44 -6.72 4.14
N ASN A 20 -16.44 -6.68 5.03
CA ASN A 20 -17.82 -6.30 4.71
C ASN A 20 -18.39 -7.04 3.48
N ASN A 21 -18.18 -8.37 3.42
CA ASN A 21 -18.57 -9.25 2.30
C ASN A 21 -17.94 -8.88 0.94
N LYS A 22 -16.88 -8.07 0.93
CA LYS A 22 -16.07 -7.78 -0.24
C LYS A 22 -14.71 -8.46 -0.10
N GLN A 23 -14.18 -8.93 -1.22
CA GLN A 23 -12.88 -9.58 -1.29
C GLN A 23 -11.96 -8.75 -2.18
N PHE A 24 -10.74 -8.53 -1.72
CA PHE A 24 -9.72 -7.74 -2.38
C PHE A 24 -8.50 -8.62 -2.63
N SER A 25 -8.06 -8.70 -3.89
CA SER A 25 -6.89 -9.49 -4.28
C SER A 25 -5.59 -8.76 -3.97
N TYR A 26 -4.46 -9.48 -3.96
CA TYR A 26 -3.15 -8.84 -3.88
C TYR A 26 -2.90 -7.87 -5.04
N SER A 27 -3.35 -8.19 -6.26
CA SER A 27 -3.23 -7.27 -7.41
C SER A 27 -3.96 -5.95 -7.17
N TYR A 28 -5.19 -6.01 -6.64
CA TYR A 28 -5.96 -4.83 -6.29
C TYR A 28 -5.20 -3.95 -5.27
N LEU A 29 -4.67 -4.55 -4.20
CA LEU A 29 -3.94 -3.79 -3.18
C LEU A 29 -2.70 -3.10 -3.76
N ILE A 30 -1.96 -3.79 -4.63
CA ILE A 30 -0.76 -3.25 -5.27
C ILE A 30 -1.12 -2.08 -6.20
N GLU A 31 -2.10 -2.27 -7.07
CA GLU A 31 -2.52 -1.23 -8.03
C GLU A 31 -3.04 0.01 -7.32
N GLN A 32 -3.89 -0.16 -6.29
CA GLN A 32 -4.41 0.98 -5.53
C GLN A 32 -3.31 1.67 -4.71
N SER A 33 -2.39 0.90 -4.11
CA SER A 33 -1.25 1.49 -3.39
C SER A 33 -0.34 2.29 -4.34
N ASP A 34 -0.10 1.80 -5.55
CA ASP A 34 0.72 2.51 -6.55
C ASP A 34 0.05 3.81 -7.00
N LEU A 35 -1.27 3.82 -7.16
CA LEU A 35 -2.03 5.04 -7.48
C LEU A 35 -1.94 6.09 -6.37
N ILE A 36 -2.13 5.66 -5.11
CA ILE A 36 -2.01 6.56 -3.95
C ILE A 36 -0.58 7.10 -3.84
N ALA A 37 0.42 6.24 -4.00
CA ALA A 37 1.84 6.62 -4.00
C ALA A 37 2.13 7.69 -5.06
N SER A 38 1.72 7.44 -6.30
CA SER A 38 1.92 8.38 -7.40
C SER A 38 1.23 9.71 -7.15
N SER A 39 0.02 9.69 -6.58
CA SER A 39 -0.71 10.91 -6.25
C SER A 39 -0.07 11.70 -5.09
N LEU A 40 0.56 11.00 -4.14
CA LEU A 40 1.19 11.61 -2.98
C LEU A 40 2.56 12.21 -3.31
N LEU A 41 3.26 11.59 -4.26
CA LEU A 41 4.57 12.05 -4.72
C LEU A 41 4.49 13.30 -5.60
N ASP A 42 3.39 13.54 -6.33
CA ASP A 42 3.19 14.73 -7.16
C ASP A 42 4.41 15.03 -8.06
N ASP A 43 4.77 14.05 -8.90
CA ASP A 43 5.97 14.01 -9.77
C ASP A 43 7.34 14.04 -9.06
N LYS A 44 7.38 14.04 -7.72
CA LYS A 44 8.63 13.90 -6.97
C LYS A 44 9.11 12.46 -6.97
N PRO A 45 10.44 12.22 -7.00
CA PRO A 45 10.98 10.86 -6.94
C PRO A 45 10.84 10.21 -5.55
N ASP A 46 10.70 11.02 -4.49
CA ASP A 46 10.56 10.58 -3.10
C ASP A 46 9.99 11.72 -2.24
N LEU A 47 9.46 11.37 -1.07
CA LEU A 47 8.96 12.29 -0.04
C LEU A 47 10.07 12.77 0.91
N MET A 48 11.31 12.29 0.79
CA MET A 48 12.46 12.74 1.61
C MET A 48 12.16 12.74 3.12
N GLU A 49 11.55 11.67 3.63
CA GLU A 49 11.15 11.53 5.04
C GLU A 49 10.12 12.57 5.54
N GLU A 50 9.39 13.24 4.64
CA GLU A 50 8.28 14.10 5.01
C GLU A 50 7.22 13.34 5.81
N LYS A 51 6.76 13.96 6.90
CA LYS A 51 5.75 13.37 7.79
C LYS A 51 4.37 13.53 7.19
N ILE A 52 3.68 12.42 7.00
CA ILE A 52 2.30 12.39 6.50
C ILE A 52 1.39 11.97 7.64
N GLY A 53 0.41 12.82 7.95
CA GLY A 53 -0.65 12.48 8.90
C GLY A 53 -1.75 11.68 8.21
N LEU A 54 -2.14 10.54 8.80
CA LEU A 54 -3.26 9.73 8.34
C LEU A 54 -4.42 9.91 9.32
N LEU A 55 -5.57 10.40 8.84
CA LEU A 55 -6.81 10.47 9.60
C LEU A 55 -7.91 9.75 8.82
N MET A 56 -8.10 8.47 9.13
CA MET A 56 -9.03 7.59 8.43
C MET A 56 -9.56 6.51 9.37
N ASN A 57 -10.68 5.90 8.99
CA ASN A 57 -11.23 4.77 9.72
C ASN A 57 -10.36 3.51 9.48
N PRO A 58 -10.36 2.55 10.40
CA PRO A 58 -9.64 1.29 10.22
C PRO A 58 -10.40 0.38 9.24
N ASP A 59 -10.24 0.65 7.94
CA ASP A 59 -10.86 -0.09 6.84
C ASP A 59 -9.83 -0.48 5.76
N ILE A 60 -10.33 -0.88 4.59
CA ILE A 60 -9.47 -1.26 3.46
C ILE A 60 -8.58 -0.10 3.01
N ASP A 61 -9.06 1.15 3.10
CA ASP A 61 -8.31 2.32 2.66
C ASP A 61 -7.10 2.55 3.57
N TYR A 62 -7.22 2.28 4.87
CA TYR A 62 -6.06 2.28 5.77
C TYR A 62 -4.97 1.29 5.35
N ILE A 63 -5.36 0.08 4.94
CA ILE A 63 -4.40 -0.94 4.52
C ILE A 63 -3.73 -0.57 3.19
N LEU A 64 -4.48 0.06 2.28
CA LEU A 64 -3.95 0.58 1.01
C LEU A 64 -2.89 1.66 1.24
N HIS A 65 -3.12 2.57 2.18
CA HIS A 65 -2.12 3.60 2.53
C HIS A 65 -0.87 2.98 3.16
N PHE A 66 -0.99 1.90 3.95
CA PHE A 66 0.19 1.18 4.47
C PHE A 66 1.05 0.55 3.35
N GLY A 67 0.42 0.03 2.30
CA GLY A 67 1.09 -0.58 1.15
C GLY A 67 2.02 0.36 0.39
N VAL A 68 1.67 1.65 0.32
CA VAL A 68 2.49 2.75 -0.25
C VAL A 68 3.88 2.78 0.39
N TYR A 69 3.92 2.78 1.72
CA TYR A 69 5.15 2.94 2.50
C TYR A 69 6.09 1.72 2.38
N GLY A 70 5.53 0.51 2.26
CA GLY A 70 6.31 -0.73 2.11
C GLY A 70 7.10 -0.83 0.80
N ARG A 71 6.71 -0.09 -0.24
CA ARG A 71 7.37 -0.10 -1.56
C ARG A 71 8.38 1.04 -1.75
N GLN A 72 8.20 2.15 -1.03
CA GLN A 72 9.07 3.35 -1.13
C GLN A 72 10.14 3.43 -0.02
N GLY A 73 10.12 2.53 0.97
CA GLY A 73 11.20 2.42 1.96
C GLY A 73 11.09 3.36 3.17
N VAL A 74 9.99 4.08 3.33
CA VAL A 74 9.74 4.94 4.50
C VAL A 74 9.01 4.13 5.58
N LEU A 75 9.68 3.91 6.72
CA LEU A 75 9.15 3.21 7.89
C LEU A 75 8.57 4.25 8.86
N LEU A 76 7.27 4.20 9.15
CA LEU A 76 6.70 5.01 10.24
C LEU A 76 6.55 4.16 11.50
N PHE A 77 7.22 4.60 12.58
CA PHE A 77 7.00 4.10 13.94
C PHE A 77 5.64 4.59 14.45
N LEU A 78 4.89 3.67 15.08
CA LEU A 78 3.81 3.99 16.01
C LEU A 78 4.33 4.81 17.20
#